data_AF-A0A1G3PIC6-F1
#
_entry.id   AF-A0A1G3PIC6-F1
#
_cell.length_a   1.000
_cell.length_b   1.000
_cell.length_c   1.000
_cell.angle_alpha   90.00
_cell.angle_beta   90.00
_cell.angle_gamma   90.00
#
_symmetry.space_group_name_H-M   'P 1'
#
loop_
_entity.id
_entity.type
_entity.pdbx_description
1 polymer ?
#
loop_
_entity_poly.entity_id
_entity_poly.type
_entity_poly.pdbx_seq_one_letter_code
_entity_poly.pdbx_strand_id
1 'polypeptide(L)'
;MVAKIGCCGAYCGTCKAYTGKTCKGCKLGYGDGGRNIDLAKCKIKVCCFRDRKLETCADCPDFEVCPTLVEFYGHDSYKYKKYREAAEFIRANGYEEFLNQADKWKGAYGKLGKE
;
A
#
# COMPACT_ATOMS: atom_id res chain seq x y z
N MET A 1 -7.12 9.20 -6.72
CA MET A 1 -7.03 7.97 -7.55
C MET A 1 -6.23 6.91 -6.79
N VAL A 2 -6.92 5.98 -6.10
CA VAL A 2 -6.31 5.00 -5.16
C VAL A 2 -5.45 3.94 -5.86
N ALA A 3 -5.53 3.81 -7.18
CA ALA A 3 -4.78 2.85 -7.99
C ALA A 3 -3.25 2.88 -7.82
N LYS A 4 -2.69 4.03 -7.41
CA LYS A 4 -1.24 4.18 -7.15
C LYS A 4 -0.85 3.82 -5.72
N ILE A 5 -1.80 3.53 -4.84
CA ILE A 5 -1.57 3.10 -3.46
C ILE A 5 -1.52 1.57 -3.45
N GLY A 6 -0.44 1.00 -2.93
CA GLY A 6 -0.35 -0.43 -2.68
C GLY A 6 -1.17 -0.80 -1.45
N CYS A 7 -1.66 -2.05 -1.40
CA CYS A 7 -2.46 -2.52 -0.27
C CYS A 7 -1.79 -2.31 1.10
N CYS A 8 -0.47 -2.37 1.18
CA CYS A 8 0.28 -2.12 2.41
C CYS A 8 0.49 -0.64 2.76
N GLY A 9 -0.07 0.33 2.02
CA GLY A 9 0.18 1.76 2.24
C GLY A 9 1.41 2.33 1.50
N ALA A 10 2.12 1.53 0.70
CA ALA A 10 3.20 2.02 -0.15
C ALA A 10 2.66 2.86 -1.31
N TYR A 11 3.22 4.04 -1.58
CA TYR A 11 2.77 4.92 -2.66
C TYR A 11 3.63 4.80 -3.93
N CYS A 12 3.04 4.34 -5.02
CA CYS A 12 3.76 4.17 -6.29
C CYS A 12 3.98 5.50 -7.03
N GLY A 13 3.15 6.53 -6.77
CA GLY A 13 3.18 7.79 -7.54
C GLY A 13 4.53 8.50 -7.54
N THR A 14 5.26 8.39 -6.43
CA THR A 14 6.60 8.98 -6.25
C THR A 14 7.70 7.91 -6.06
N CYS A 15 7.37 6.63 -6.25
CA CYS A 15 8.31 5.53 -6.13
C CYS A 15 9.27 5.49 -7.33
N LYS A 16 10.58 5.67 -7.07
CA LYS A 16 11.62 5.66 -8.10
C LYS A 16 11.65 4.39 -8.97
N ALA A 17 11.38 3.22 -8.40
CA ALA A 17 11.36 1.98 -9.17
C ALA A 17 10.17 1.94 -10.14
N TYR A 18 9.03 2.49 -9.74
CA TYR A 18 7.86 2.58 -10.61
C TYR A 18 8.03 3.67 -11.66
N THR A 19 8.42 4.88 -11.26
CA THR A 19 8.64 6.01 -12.19
C THR A 19 9.80 5.75 -13.15
N GLY A 20 10.83 5.03 -12.71
CA GLY A 20 11.93 4.54 -13.52
C GLY A 20 11.63 3.28 -14.34
N LYS A 21 10.37 2.80 -14.37
CA LYS A 21 9.91 1.64 -15.16
C LYS A 21 10.58 0.29 -14.85
N THR A 22 11.29 0.17 -13.73
CA THR A 22 11.88 -1.11 -13.26
C THR A 22 10.90 -1.93 -12.41
N CYS A 23 9.79 -1.33 -11.98
CA CYS A 23 8.70 -1.97 -11.25
C CYS A 23 7.36 -1.78 -11.98
N LYS A 24 6.56 -2.84 -12.07
CA LYS A 24 5.21 -2.82 -12.67
C LYS A 24 4.12 -2.23 -11.76
N GLY A 25 4.48 -1.70 -10.59
CA GLY A 25 3.55 -1.16 -9.61
C GLY A 25 2.94 -2.21 -8.67
N CYS A 26 2.35 -1.73 -7.56
CA CYS A 26 1.81 -2.60 -6.52
C CYS A 26 0.42 -3.17 -6.84
N LYS A 27 -0.48 -2.33 -7.37
CA LYS A 27 -1.89 -2.65 -7.74
C LYS A 27 -2.09 -2.78 -9.26
N LEU A 28 -1.26 -2.09 -10.03
CA LEU A 28 -1.40 -1.96 -11.49
C LEU A 28 -1.16 -3.30 -12.22
N GLY A 29 -2.01 -3.55 -13.22
CA GLY A 29 -1.99 -4.74 -14.06
C GLY A 29 -2.79 -5.93 -13.51
N TYR A 30 -3.28 -5.90 -12.27
CA TYR A 30 -4.08 -7.02 -11.73
C TYR A 30 -5.57 -6.89 -12.02
N GLY A 31 -6.10 -5.66 -12.11
CA GLY A 31 -7.54 -5.43 -12.35
C GLY A 31 -7.98 -5.59 -13.82
N ASP A 32 -7.05 -5.43 -14.76
CA ASP A 32 -7.27 -5.56 -16.21
C ASP A 32 -6.76 -6.91 -16.77
N GLY A 33 -6.30 -7.81 -15.91
CA GLY A 33 -5.78 -9.13 -16.30
C GLY A 33 -4.37 -9.10 -16.91
N GLY A 34 -3.71 -7.94 -17.00
CA GLY A 34 -2.34 -7.84 -17.53
C GLY A 34 -1.27 -8.54 -16.68
N ARG A 35 -1.64 -8.94 -15.44
CA ARG A 35 -0.83 -9.67 -14.48
C ARG A 35 -1.71 -10.65 -13.72
N ASN A 36 -1.20 -11.86 -13.53
CA ASN A 36 -1.88 -12.86 -12.71
C ASN A 36 -1.55 -12.65 -11.22
N ILE A 37 -2.58 -12.40 -10.39
CA ILE A 37 -2.46 -12.20 -8.95
C ILE A 37 -2.00 -13.46 -8.22
N ASP A 38 -2.30 -14.65 -8.73
CA ASP A 38 -1.91 -15.93 -8.13
C ASP A 38 -0.40 -16.17 -8.22
N LEU A 39 0.29 -15.49 -9.14
CA LEU A 39 1.75 -15.51 -9.25
C LEU A 39 2.42 -14.47 -8.33
N ALA A 40 1.66 -13.66 -7.59
CA ALA A 40 2.22 -12.65 -6.72
C ALA A 40 2.81 -13.27 -5.44
N LYS A 41 4.12 -13.07 -5.24
CA LYS A 41 4.80 -13.52 -4.01
C LYS A 41 4.37 -12.78 -2.73
N CYS A 42 3.73 -11.62 -2.86
CA CYS A 42 3.37 -10.78 -1.72
C CYS A 42 2.02 -11.21 -1.15
N LYS A 43 2.03 -11.85 0.03
CA LYS A 43 0.82 -12.29 0.74
C LYS A 43 -0.21 -11.18 0.93
N ILE A 44 0.24 -9.96 1.22
CA ILE A 44 -0.65 -8.78 1.35
C ILE A 44 -1.42 -8.50 0.07
N LYS A 45 -0.76 -8.57 -1.10
CA LYS A 45 -1.44 -8.32 -2.38
C LYS A 45 -2.48 -9.39 -2.67
N VAL A 46 -2.11 -10.65 -2.44
CA VAL A 46 -3.02 -11.79 -2.64
C VAL A 46 -4.26 -11.64 -1.75
N CYS A 47 -4.07 -11.45 -0.45
CA CYS A 47 -5.18 -11.26 0.50
C CYS A 47 -6.04 -10.05 0.16
N CYS A 48 -5.42 -8.88 -0.08
CA CYS A 48 -6.13 -7.64 -0.34
C CYS A 48 -6.88 -7.64 -1.68
N PHE A 49 -6.25 -8.08 -2.78
CA PHE A 49 -6.86 -8.04 -4.12
C PHE A 49 -7.75 -9.23 -4.42
N ARG A 50 -7.27 -10.44 -4.17
CA ARG A 50 -7.96 -11.67 -4.58
C ARG A 50 -9.01 -12.06 -3.57
N ASP A 51 -8.61 -12.16 -2.30
CA ASP A 51 -9.43 -12.80 -1.28
C ASP A 51 -10.46 -11.83 -0.65
N ARG A 52 -10.00 -10.65 -0.22
CA ARG A 52 -10.84 -9.64 0.47
C ARG A 52 -11.35 -8.51 -0.45
N LYS A 53 -10.78 -8.34 -1.64
CA LYS A 53 -11.16 -7.33 -2.64
C LYS A 53 -11.29 -5.90 -2.06
N LEU A 54 -10.30 -5.50 -1.26
CA LEU A 54 -10.24 -4.18 -0.61
C LEU A 54 -9.49 -3.17 -1.48
N GLU A 55 -9.73 -1.87 -1.26
CA GLU A 55 -8.96 -0.84 -1.94
C GLU A 55 -7.51 -0.81 -1.42
N THR A 56 -7.35 -0.81 -0.10
CA THR A 56 -6.09 -1.13 0.59
C THR A 56 -6.34 -1.89 1.89
N CYS A 57 -5.27 -2.32 2.57
CA CYS A 57 -5.42 -2.90 3.90
C CYS A 57 -5.95 -1.89 4.93
N ALA A 58 -5.93 -0.59 4.65
CA ALA A 58 -6.59 0.40 5.49
C ALA A 58 -8.10 0.12 5.63
N ASP A 59 -8.75 -0.46 4.62
CA ASP A 59 -10.18 -0.81 4.69
C ASP A 59 -10.45 -2.14 5.39
N CYS A 60 -9.41 -2.82 5.88
CA CYS A 60 -9.57 -4.10 6.55
C CYS A 60 -10.32 -3.88 7.89
N PRO A 61 -11.47 -4.55 8.12
CA PRO A 61 -12.19 -4.41 9.38
C PRO A 61 -11.35 -4.93 10.55
N ASP A 62 -10.56 -5.98 10.30
CA ASP A 62 -9.70 -6.63 11.29
C ASP A 62 -8.30 -6.01 11.38
N PHE A 63 -8.09 -4.76 10.97
CA PHE A 63 -6.75 -4.19 10.76
C PHE A 63 -5.77 -4.45 11.92
N GLU A 64 -6.22 -4.24 13.16
CA GLU A 64 -5.42 -4.41 14.38
C GLU A 64 -5.08 -5.87 14.70
N VAL A 65 -5.96 -6.82 14.32
CA VAL A 65 -5.86 -8.24 14.72
C VAL A 65 -5.56 -9.17 13.54
N CYS A 66 -5.50 -8.65 12.32
CA CYS A 66 -5.28 -9.43 11.11
C CYS A 66 -3.87 -10.05 11.11
N PRO A 67 -3.74 -11.39 11.15
CA PRO A 67 -2.43 -12.03 11.23
C PRO A 67 -1.51 -11.69 10.06
N THR A 68 -2.07 -11.50 8.86
CA THR A 68 -1.29 -11.10 7.67
C THR A 68 -0.69 -9.70 7.82
N LEU A 69 -1.42 -8.77 8.46
CA LEU A 69 -0.93 -7.41 8.70
C LEU A 69 0.06 -7.37 9.86
N VAL A 70 -0.21 -8.12 10.93
CA VAL A 70 0.70 -8.26 12.06
C VAL A 70 2.05 -8.84 11.60
N GLU A 71 2.05 -9.93 10.81
CA GLU A 71 3.27 -10.52 10.24
C GLU A 71 4.00 -9.51 9.33
N PHE A 72 3.27 -8.84 8.44
CA PHE A 72 3.88 -7.96 7.44
C PHE A 72 4.44 -6.65 8.04
N TYR A 73 3.75 -6.03 8.98
CA TYR A 73 4.21 -4.81 9.65
C TYR A 73 5.14 -5.09 10.83
N GLY A 74 5.19 -6.33 11.32
CA GLY A 74 6.10 -6.77 12.38
C GLY A 74 7.57 -6.83 11.96
N HIS A 75 7.89 -6.61 10.68
CA HIS A 75 9.28 -6.49 10.24
C HIS A 75 9.95 -5.21 10.77
N ASP A 76 11.14 -5.36 11.37
CA ASP A 76 11.87 -4.24 11.98
C ASP A 76 12.37 -3.16 11.00
N SER A 77 12.33 -3.42 9.70
CA SER A 77 12.81 -2.45 8.71
C SER A 77 11.96 -1.18 8.70
N TYR A 78 12.63 -0.04 8.67
CA TYR A 78 12.01 1.30 8.64
C TYR A 78 10.86 1.44 7.63
N LYS A 79 11.01 0.85 6.44
CA LYS A 79 9.98 0.89 5.39
C LYS A 79 8.64 0.28 5.84
N TYR A 80 8.65 -0.82 6.60
CA TYR A 80 7.43 -1.50 7.02
C TYR A 80 6.72 -0.72 8.12
N LYS A 81 7.47 -0.04 9.00
CA LYS A 81 6.92 0.93 9.95
C LYS A 81 6.22 2.07 9.23
N LYS A 82 6.82 2.62 8.17
CA LYS A 82 6.17 3.66 7.35
C LYS A 82 4.96 3.20 6.57
N TYR A 83 4.96 1.96 6.10
CA TYR A 83 3.79 1.35 5.47
C TYR A 83 2.63 1.17 6.44
N ARG A 84 2.92 0.78 7.69
CA ARG A 84 1.93 0.73 8.77
C ARG A 84 1.35 2.12 9.06
N GLU A 85 2.21 3.11 9.29
CA GLU A 85 1.80 4.50 9.52
C GLU A 85 0.92 5.02 8.38
N ALA A 86 1.25 4.69 7.12
CA ALA A 86 0.44 5.06 5.96
C ALA A 86 -0.96 4.43 5.99
N ALA A 87 -1.07 3.14 6.28
CA ALA A 87 -2.35 2.47 6.37
C ALA A 87 -3.19 3.00 7.55
N GLU A 88 -2.58 3.26 8.71
CA GLU A 88 -3.24 3.88 9.88
C GLU A 88 -3.70 5.31 9.56
N PHE A 89 -2.87 6.09 8.86
CA PHE A 89 -3.23 7.44 8.45
C PHE A 89 -4.43 7.48 7.50
N ILE A 90 -4.46 6.58 6.51
CA ILE A 90 -5.61 6.43 5.60
C ILE A 90 -6.88 6.07 6.37
N ARG A 91 -6.78 5.18 7.38
CA ARG A 91 -7.92 4.83 8.24
C ARG A 91 -8.47 6.03 9.00
N ALA A 92 -7.59 6.87 9.51
CA ALA A 92 -7.97 8.01 10.34
C ALA A 92 -8.42 9.24 9.53
N ASN A 93 -7.85 9.49 8.36
CA ASN A 93 -8.02 10.74 7.60
C ASN A 93 -8.59 10.57 6.20
N GLY A 94 -8.70 9.32 5.72
CA GLY A 94 -9.15 9.02 4.37
C GLY A 94 -8.04 9.07 3.31
N TYR A 95 -8.40 8.58 2.12
CA TYR A 95 -7.47 8.46 0.99
C TYR A 95 -7.06 9.80 0.37
N GLU A 96 -7.95 10.78 0.36
CA GLU A 96 -7.68 12.08 -0.26
C GLU A 96 -6.57 12.82 0.49
N GLU A 97 -6.67 12.86 1.83
CA GLU A 97 -5.65 13.51 2.65
C GLU A 97 -4.31 12.78 2.58
N PHE A 98 -4.33 11.44 2.53
CA PHE A 98 -3.11 10.66 2.30
C PHE A 98 -2.44 11.04 0.97
N LEU A 99 -3.20 11.14 -0.12
CA LEU A 99 -2.66 11.47 -1.44
C LEU A 99 -2.07 12.89 -1.47
N ASN A 100 -2.74 13.86 -0.83
CA ASN A 100 -2.24 15.25 -0.73
C ASN A 100 -0.83 15.34 -0.13
N GLN A 101 -0.51 14.45 0.82
CA GLN A 101 0.81 14.38 1.44
C GLN A 101 1.77 13.49 0.66
N ALA A 102 1.31 12.32 0.21
CA ALA A 102 2.12 11.33 -0.47
C ALA A 102 2.65 11.80 -1.84
N ASP A 103 1.92 12.67 -2.54
CA ASP A 103 2.37 13.29 -3.79
C ASP A 103 3.60 14.17 -3.63
N LYS A 104 3.90 14.64 -2.41
CA LYS A 104 5.08 15.46 -2.11
C LYS A 104 6.32 14.63 -1.76
N TRP A 105 6.20 13.30 -1.67
CA TRP A 105 7.31 12.44 -1.27
C TRP A 105 8.35 12.24 -2.38
N LYS A 106 9.56 11.81 -1.99
CA LYS A 106 10.66 11.42 -2.91
C LYS A 106 10.88 9.90 -2.95
N GLY A 107 9.83 9.11 -2.71
CA GLY A 107 9.91 7.64 -2.63
C GLY A 107 8.57 6.99 -2.28
N ALA A 108 8.58 5.66 -2.07
CA ALA A 108 7.36 4.88 -1.84
C ALA A 108 6.71 5.08 -0.45
N TYR A 109 7.37 5.84 0.42
CA TYR A 109 6.93 6.18 1.77
C TYR A 109 7.53 7.54 2.14
N GLY A 110 6.94 8.22 3.11
CA GLY A 110 7.41 9.50 3.62
C GLY A 110 6.84 9.82 5.00
N LYS A 111 6.87 11.10 5.38
CA LYS A 111 6.27 11.57 6.62
C LYS A 111 4.78 11.88 6.40
N LEU A 112 3.98 11.57 7.41
CA LEU A 112 2.55 11.82 7.48
C LEU A 112 2.25 12.57 8.77
N GLY A 113 1.35 13.55 8.71
CA GLY A 113 0.97 14.38 9.84
C GLY A 113 0.76 15.84 9.45
N LYS A 114 0.10 16.60 10.32
CA LYS A 114 0.00 18.06 10.17
C LYS A 114 1.35 18.67 10.57
N GLU A 115 1.99 19.37 9.63
CA GLU A 115 2.92 20.44 10.00
C GLU A 115 2.17 21.56 10.73
#